data_AF-W7VT62-F1
#
_entry.id   AF-W7VT62-F1
#
_cell.length_a   1.000
_cell.length_b   1.000
_cell.length_c   1.000
_cell.angle_alpha   90.00
_cell.angle_beta   90.00
_cell.angle_gamma   90.00
#
_symmetry.space_group_name_H-M   'P 1'
#
loop_
_entity.id
_entity.type
_entity.pdbx_description
1 polymer ?
#
loop_
_entity_poly.entity_id
_entity_poly.type
_entity_poly.pdbx_seq_one_letter_code
_entity_poly.pdbx_strand_id
1 'polypeptide(L)'
;MYLHSPFPNKVFAIDLNTQKILWKYEPKQDPAVIPQMCCDTVNRGLAYAEGKVILQQADSNLVALDAKSGKVVWSVKNGDPKLGAVNTNAPHVFKDKVITGISGGEWGVRGFIAAYNLKDGKPAWKGYSVGPDAEMLIDPAKTTTWIDGKVAPVGADSSLKTWKGDQWKIGGGTTWAGTATTRR
;
A
#
# COMPACT_ATOMS: atom_id res chain seq x y z
N MET A 1 -5.69 1.28 22.91
CA MET A 1 -5.70 2.20 21.76
C MET A 1 -4.36 2.13 21.06
N TYR A 2 -4.33 2.22 19.73
CA TYR A 2 -3.10 2.32 18.94
C TYR A 2 -3.02 3.69 18.27
N LEU A 3 -1.85 4.33 18.33
CA LEU A 3 -1.57 5.59 17.67
C LEU A 3 -0.39 5.43 16.71
N HIS A 4 -0.41 6.15 15.60
CA HIS A 4 0.70 6.27 14.67
C HIS A 4 1.13 7.74 14.54
N SER A 5 2.34 7.97 14.04
CA SER A 5 2.83 9.31 13.70
C SER A 5 3.16 9.45 12.21
N PRO A 6 3.33 10.69 11.71
CA PRO A 6 4.15 11.00 10.54
C PRO A 6 5.57 10.42 10.67
N PHE A 7 6.43 10.60 9.66
CA PHE A 7 7.82 10.14 9.68
C PHE A 7 8.50 10.43 11.04
N PRO A 8 9.19 9.46 11.66
CA PRO A 8 9.59 8.16 11.14
C PRO A 8 8.55 7.05 11.38
N ASN A 9 7.25 7.33 11.43
CA ASN A 9 6.17 6.35 11.56
C ASN A 9 6.26 5.52 12.87
N LYS A 10 6.34 6.23 14.00
CA LYS A 10 6.28 5.60 15.32
C LYS A 10 4.89 5.03 15.57
N VAL A 11 4.82 3.95 16.34
CA VAL A 11 3.57 3.34 16.78
C VAL A 11 3.57 3.20 18.30
N PHE A 12 2.45 3.57 18.93
CA PHE A 12 2.25 3.47 20.37
C PHE A 12 1.02 2.63 20.66
N ALA A 13 1.13 1.74 21.65
CA ALA A 13 -0.02 1.11 22.28
C ALA A 13 -0.26 1.75 23.65
N ILE A 14 -1.49 2.22 23.88
CA ILE A 14 -1.89 2.91 25.10
C ILE A 14 -3.03 2.13 25.75
N ASP A 15 -2.89 1.89 27.04
CA ASP A 15 -3.96 1.38 27.89
C ASP A 15 -4.97 2.51 28.16
N LEU A 16 -6.25 2.27 27.85
CA LEU A 16 -7.30 3.28 28.01
C LEU A 16 -7.72 3.50 29.47
N ASN A 17 -7.46 2.53 30.36
CA ASN A 17 -7.78 2.65 31.78
C ASN A 17 -6.70 3.42 32.53
N THR A 18 -5.43 3.14 32.22
CA THR A 18 -4.28 3.71 32.95
C THR A 18 -3.63 4.88 32.22
N GLN A 19 -3.94 5.09 30.94
CA GLN A 19 -3.35 6.10 30.05
C GLN A 19 -1.82 5.95 29.90
N LYS A 20 -1.27 4.77 30.25
CA LYS A 20 0.15 4.45 30.12
C LYS A 20 0.46 3.82 28.77
N ILE A 21 1.67 4.06 28.27
CA ILE A 21 2.22 3.38 27.11
C ILE A 21 2.54 1.94 27.51
N LEU A 22 1.90 0.97 26.85
CA LEU A 22 2.18 -0.46 27.01
C LEU A 22 3.46 -0.85 26.25
N TRP A 23 3.58 -0.38 25.02
CA TRP A 23 4.76 -0.53 24.19
C TRP A 23 4.83 0.58 23.15
N LYS A 24 6.04 0.79 22.62
CA LYS A 24 6.29 1.67 21.47
C LYS A 24 7.18 0.97 20.45
N TYR A 25 6.93 1.23 19.18
CA TYR A 25 7.76 0.82 18.06
C TYR A 25 8.29 2.07 17.35
N GLU A 26 9.61 2.16 17.21
CA GLU A 26 10.30 3.31 16.62
C GLU A 26 11.23 2.79 15.52
N PRO A 27 10.78 2.71 14.25
CA PRO A 27 11.62 2.20 13.18
C PRO A 27 12.76 3.16 12.86
N LYS A 28 13.88 2.60 12.43
CA LYS A 28 15.01 3.36 11.89
C LYS A 28 14.86 3.42 10.37
N GLN A 29 14.51 4.58 9.85
CA GLN A 29 14.39 4.84 8.42
C GLN A 29 15.48 5.83 7.98
N ASP A 30 15.98 5.66 6.76
CA ASP A 30 16.93 6.59 6.16
C ASP A 30 16.22 7.94 5.86
N PRO A 31 16.68 9.08 6.40
CA PRO A 31 16.11 10.38 6.10
C PRO A 31 16.10 10.74 4.60
N ALA A 32 16.89 10.07 3.77
CA ALA A 32 16.87 10.20 2.31
C ALA A 32 15.51 9.87 1.67
N VAL A 33 14.57 9.25 2.41
CA VAL A 33 13.17 9.10 1.97
C VAL A 33 12.41 10.43 1.97
N ILE A 34 12.74 11.38 2.84
CA ILE A 34 11.98 12.62 3.04
C ILE A 34 11.90 13.46 1.74
N PRO A 35 12.99 13.67 0.98
CA PRO A 35 12.94 14.38 -0.30
C PRO A 35 12.07 13.71 -1.38
N GLN A 36 11.70 12.44 -1.20
CA GLN A 36 10.83 11.70 -2.12
C GLN A 36 9.35 11.78 -1.71
N MET A 37 9.04 12.42 -0.57
CA MET A 37 7.68 12.61 -0.07
C MET A 37 7.12 13.95 -0.56
N CYS A 38 6.21 13.89 -1.54
CA CYS A 38 5.70 15.06 -2.26
C CYS A 38 5.04 16.15 -1.40
N CYS A 39 4.36 15.71 -0.34
CA CYS A 39 3.21 16.42 0.18
C CYS A 39 3.18 16.30 1.70
N ASP A 40 4.34 16.52 2.31
CA ASP A 40 4.64 16.28 3.73
C ASP A 40 4.85 14.79 4.09
N THR A 41 5.39 14.58 5.29
CA THR A 41 5.84 13.30 5.85
C THR A 41 4.71 12.47 6.48
N VAL A 42 3.49 12.63 5.96
CA VAL A 42 2.26 12.10 6.56
C VAL A 42 2.17 10.57 6.50
N ASN A 43 1.38 10.01 7.41
CA ASN A 43 0.97 8.61 7.38
C ASN A 43 -0.52 8.52 7.75
N ARG A 44 -1.29 7.75 6.96
CA ARG A 44 -2.76 7.71 7.09
C ARG A 44 -3.28 6.68 8.10
N GLY A 45 -2.43 5.82 8.64
CA GLY A 45 -2.81 4.97 9.77
C GLY A 45 -2.35 3.53 9.69
N LEU A 46 -2.97 2.73 10.57
CA LEU A 46 -2.65 1.34 10.85
C LEU A 46 -3.80 0.44 10.43
N ALA A 47 -3.51 -0.84 10.25
CA ALA A 47 -4.52 -1.89 10.25
C ALA A 47 -4.33 -2.84 11.44
N TYR A 48 -5.37 -3.59 11.78
CA TYR A 48 -5.32 -4.62 12.81
C TYR A 48 -5.99 -5.90 12.32
N ALA A 49 -5.34 -7.05 12.52
CA ALA A 49 -5.96 -8.36 12.34
C ALA A 49 -5.15 -9.45 13.03
N GLU A 50 -5.83 -10.49 13.52
CA GLU A 50 -5.20 -11.71 14.08
C GLU A 50 -4.06 -11.42 15.07
N GLY A 51 -4.29 -10.49 16.00
CA GLY A 51 -3.30 -10.11 17.00
C GLY A 51 -2.09 -9.36 16.45
N LYS A 52 -2.18 -8.79 15.24
CA LYS A 52 -1.12 -8.00 14.60
C LYS A 52 -1.57 -6.58 14.32
N VAL A 53 -0.70 -5.62 14.60
CA VAL A 53 -0.83 -4.23 14.14
C VAL A 53 0.03 -4.09 12.88
N ILE A 54 -0.55 -3.62 11.79
CA ILE A 54 0.12 -3.51 10.50
C ILE A 54 0.40 -2.04 10.21
N LEU A 55 1.67 -1.75 9.94
CA LEU A 55 2.18 -0.43 9.63
C LEU A 55 2.80 -0.43 8.23
N GLN A 56 2.37 0.51 7.40
CA GLN A 56 3.08 0.87 6.17
C GLN A 56 4.00 2.06 6.46
N GLN A 57 5.31 1.88 6.31
CA GLN A 57 6.34 2.90 6.57
C GLN A 57 6.59 3.78 5.35
N ALA A 58 7.12 4.98 5.56
CA ALA A 58 7.43 5.96 4.52
C ALA A 58 8.44 5.43 3.49
N ASP A 59 9.45 4.69 3.96
CA ASP A 59 10.47 4.03 3.12
C ASP A 59 9.98 2.78 2.37
N SER A 60 8.66 2.58 2.32
CA SER A 60 7.99 1.48 1.65
C SER A 60 8.24 0.11 2.29
N ASN A 61 8.63 0.02 3.56
CA ASN A 61 8.54 -1.23 4.32
C ASN A 61 7.14 -1.43 4.91
N LEU A 62 6.52 -2.58 4.61
CA LEU A 62 5.28 -3.03 5.24
C LEU A 62 5.64 -3.95 6.42
N VAL A 63 5.19 -3.61 7.61
CA VAL A 63 5.59 -4.27 8.87
C VAL A 63 4.37 -4.77 9.64
N ALA A 64 4.43 -6.01 10.09
CA ALA A 64 3.50 -6.53 11.10
C ALA A 64 4.17 -6.57 12.48
N LEU A 65 3.50 -5.97 13.46
CA LEU A 65 3.89 -5.97 14.86
C LEU A 65 2.95 -6.87 15.64
N ASP A 66 3.49 -7.65 16.58
CA ASP A 66 2.69 -8.35 17.57
C ASP A 66 1.93 -7.30 18.42
N ALA A 67 0.61 -7.41 18.47
CA ALA A 67 -0.24 -6.38 19.05
C ALA A 67 -0.08 -6.21 20.56
N LYS A 68 0.44 -7.23 21.26
CA LYS A 68 0.64 -7.23 22.72
C LYS A 68 2.01 -6.67 23.12
N SER A 69 3.04 -6.95 22.34
CA SER A 69 4.43 -6.64 22.68
C SER A 69 5.08 -5.56 21.81
N GLY A 70 4.50 -5.25 20.65
CA GLY A 70 5.08 -4.34 19.67
C GLY A 70 6.28 -4.90 18.91
N LYS A 71 6.62 -6.18 19.11
CA LYS A 71 7.75 -6.83 18.42
C LYS A 71 7.40 -7.09 16.95
N VAL A 72 8.38 -6.94 16.07
CA VAL A 72 8.22 -7.25 14.64
C VAL A 72 8.00 -8.75 14.47
N VAL A 73 6.91 -9.12 13.79
CA VAL A 73 6.60 -10.50 13.37
C VAL A 73 7.18 -10.75 11.98
N TRP A 74 6.95 -9.82 11.05
CA TRP A 74 7.55 -9.82 9.72
C TRP A 74 7.64 -8.39 9.16
N SER A 75 8.53 -8.21 8.18
CA SER A 75 8.71 -6.97 7.43
C SER A 75 9.05 -7.29 5.98
N VAL A 76 8.46 -6.56 5.02
CA VAL A 76 8.73 -6.73 3.59
C VAL A 76 8.83 -5.39 2.86
N LYS A 77 9.72 -5.31 1.88
CA LYS A 77 9.88 -4.14 1.01
C LYS A 77 8.77 -4.15 -0.06
N ASN A 78 7.90 -3.14 -0.02
CA ASN A 78 6.79 -2.93 -0.96
C ASN A 78 7.22 -2.13 -2.20
N GLY A 79 8.08 -1.13 -2.01
CA GLY A 79 8.58 -0.21 -3.02
C GLY A 79 10.02 0.21 -2.76
N ASP A 80 10.61 0.99 -3.68
CA ASP A 80 11.98 1.47 -3.57
C ASP A 80 12.05 3.01 -3.56
N PRO A 81 12.36 3.63 -2.40
CA PRO A 81 12.49 5.09 -2.31
C PRO A 81 13.53 5.69 -3.26
N LYS A 82 14.54 4.91 -3.68
CA LYS A 82 15.53 5.34 -4.68
C LYS A 82 14.92 5.64 -6.05
N LEU A 83 13.74 5.10 -6.32
CA LEU A 83 12.95 5.32 -7.54
C LEU A 83 11.77 6.26 -7.28
N GLY A 84 11.74 6.98 -6.14
CA GLY A 84 10.62 7.83 -5.73
C GLY A 84 9.41 7.08 -5.17
N ALA A 85 9.49 5.75 -5.05
CA ALA A 85 8.39 4.91 -4.57
C ALA A 85 8.38 4.85 -3.04
N VAL A 86 7.59 5.73 -2.45
CA VAL A 86 7.35 5.86 -1.00
C VAL A 86 5.92 5.43 -0.63
N ASN A 87 5.59 5.36 0.65
CA ASN A 87 4.22 5.07 1.08
C ASN A 87 3.70 6.06 2.12
N THR A 88 2.42 6.42 1.99
CA THR A 88 1.70 7.24 2.98
C THR A 88 0.31 6.68 3.33
N ASN A 89 -0.18 5.70 2.58
CA ASN A 89 -1.49 5.06 2.80
C ASN A 89 -1.53 4.21 4.08
N ALA A 90 -2.72 4.04 4.64
CA ALA A 90 -2.96 2.98 5.61
C ALA A 90 -3.07 1.64 4.86
N PRO A 91 -2.48 0.55 5.36
CA PRO A 91 -2.76 -0.78 4.84
C PRO A 91 -4.21 -1.18 5.16
N HIS A 92 -4.78 -2.11 4.40
CA HIS A 92 -6.12 -2.65 4.62
C HIS A 92 -6.06 -4.16 4.75
N VAL A 93 -6.64 -4.73 5.81
CA VAL A 93 -6.71 -6.19 5.93
C VAL A 93 -8.03 -6.69 5.36
N PHE A 94 -7.94 -7.66 4.45
CA PHE A 94 -9.09 -8.38 3.93
C PHE A 94 -8.81 -9.88 3.88
N LYS A 95 -9.63 -10.66 4.60
CA LYS A 95 -9.42 -12.09 4.82
C LYS A 95 -8.01 -12.34 5.39
N ASP A 96 -7.23 -13.20 4.74
CA ASP A 96 -5.89 -13.61 5.10
C ASP A 96 -4.79 -12.69 4.51
N LYS A 97 -5.15 -11.51 3.99
CA LYS A 97 -4.23 -10.63 3.26
C LYS A 97 -4.19 -9.21 3.79
N VAL A 98 -3.00 -8.62 3.72
CA VAL A 98 -2.76 -7.19 3.88
C VAL A 98 -2.63 -6.58 2.48
N ILE A 99 -3.50 -5.63 2.17
CA ILE A 99 -3.53 -4.88 0.92
C ILE A 99 -2.90 -3.51 1.17
N THR A 100 -1.96 -3.11 0.32
CA THR A 100 -1.35 -1.79 0.38
C THR A 100 -1.05 -1.26 -1.03
N GLY A 101 -0.97 0.06 -1.16
CA GLY A 101 -0.66 0.73 -2.40
C GLY A 101 0.78 1.22 -2.48
N ILE A 102 1.00 2.27 -3.26
CA ILE A 102 2.28 2.97 -3.40
C ILE A 102 2.03 4.46 -3.73
N SER A 103 2.95 5.34 -3.36
CA SER A 103 2.99 6.76 -3.74
C SER A 103 4.17 7.02 -4.69
N GLY A 104 4.22 8.24 -5.27
CA GLY A 104 5.33 8.67 -6.15
C GLY A 104 4.90 9.06 -7.57
N GLY A 105 3.67 9.57 -7.73
CA GLY A 105 3.15 9.95 -9.05
C GLY A 105 4.00 11.03 -9.72
N GLU A 106 4.48 11.99 -8.95
CA GLU A 106 5.31 13.10 -9.42
C GLU A 106 6.80 12.71 -9.58
N TRP A 107 7.14 11.43 -9.31
CA TRP A 107 8.46 10.82 -9.49
C TRP A 107 8.45 9.76 -10.60
N GLY A 108 7.36 9.66 -11.37
CA GLY A 108 7.23 8.67 -12.44
C GLY A 108 7.06 7.23 -11.94
N VAL A 109 6.60 7.04 -10.70
CA VAL A 109 6.31 5.69 -10.18
C VAL A 109 5.07 5.14 -10.86
N ARG A 110 5.20 3.99 -11.53
CA ARG A 110 4.05 3.22 -12.02
C ARG A 110 3.33 2.56 -10.84
N GLY A 111 2.11 3.01 -10.59
CA GLY A 111 1.29 2.60 -9.46
C GLY A 111 0.85 1.14 -9.53
N PHE A 112 0.61 0.58 -8.34
CA PHE A 112 0.10 -0.77 -8.16
C PHE A 112 -0.65 -0.89 -6.83
N ILE A 113 -1.51 -1.89 -6.72
CA ILE A 113 -1.95 -2.43 -5.43
C ILE A 113 -1.31 -3.80 -5.26
N ALA A 114 -0.77 -4.06 -4.07
CA ALA A 114 -0.18 -5.34 -3.72
C ALA A 114 -0.91 -5.97 -2.52
N ALA A 115 -1.01 -7.29 -2.55
CA ALA A 115 -1.45 -8.07 -1.40
C ALA A 115 -0.33 -8.97 -0.89
N TYR A 116 -0.19 -8.98 0.43
CA TYR A 116 0.75 -9.82 1.16
C TYR A 116 -0.03 -10.74 2.11
N ASN A 117 0.42 -11.97 2.28
CA ASN A 117 -0.20 -12.89 3.23
C ASN A 117 -0.01 -12.36 4.66
N LEU A 118 -1.11 -12.22 5.41
CA LEU A 118 -1.11 -11.67 6.77
C LEU A 118 -0.23 -12.49 7.73
N LYS A 119 -0.14 -13.80 7.49
CA LYS A 119 0.61 -14.74 8.33
C LYS A 119 2.11 -14.46 8.34
N ASP A 120 2.71 -14.25 7.16
CA ASP A 120 4.17 -14.28 6.99
C ASP A 120 4.73 -13.15 6.10
N GLY A 121 3.88 -12.25 5.60
CA GLY A 121 4.28 -11.14 4.76
C GLY A 121 4.66 -11.55 3.33
N LYS A 122 4.52 -12.82 2.93
CA LYS A 122 4.88 -13.23 1.56
C LYS A 122 3.94 -12.56 0.54
N PRO A 123 4.47 -12.11 -0.61
CA PRO A 123 3.65 -11.54 -1.67
C PRO A 123 2.67 -12.59 -2.19
N ALA A 124 1.40 -12.19 -2.31
CA ALA A 124 0.33 -13.01 -2.86
C ALA A 124 0.02 -12.63 -4.31
N TRP A 125 -0.19 -11.34 -4.56
CA TRP A 125 -0.40 -10.80 -5.90
C TRP A 125 -0.05 -9.30 -5.94
N LYS A 126 0.16 -8.79 -7.15
CA LYS A 126 0.34 -7.36 -7.44
C LYS A 126 -0.41 -7.03 -8.73
N GLY A 127 -1.27 -6.02 -8.69
CA GLY A 127 -1.96 -5.49 -9.86
C GLY A 127 -1.50 -4.06 -10.12
N TYR A 128 -0.89 -3.83 -11.27
CA TYR A 128 -0.48 -2.49 -11.72
C TYR A 128 -1.69 -1.67 -12.21
N SER A 129 -1.59 -0.36 -12.13
CA SER A 129 -2.66 0.56 -12.54
C SER A 129 -2.72 0.79 -14.06
N VAL A 130 -1.62 0.57 -14.76
CA VAL A 130 -1.46 0.73 -16.22
C VAL A 130 -0.50 -0.32 -16.75
N GLY A 131 -0.50 -0.62 -18.05
CA GLY A 131 0.43 -1.54 -18.71
C GLY A 131 -0.24 -2.76 -19.35
N PRO A 132 0.48 -3.89 -19.54
CA PRO A 132 -0.10 -5.10 -20.09
C PRO A 132 -1.18 -5.71 -19.18
N ASP A 133 -2.23 -6.30 -19.77
CA ASP A 133 -3.40 -6.85 -19.06
C ASP A 133 -3.00 -7.84 -17.94
N ALA A 134 -2.00 -8.68 -18.19
CA ALA A 134 -1.48 -9.65 -17.23
C ALA A 134 -0.86 -9.00 -15.98
N GLU A 135 -0.21 -7.85 -16.12
CA GLU A 135 0.39 -7.12 -15.01
C GLU A 135 -0.65 -6.30 -14.23
N MET A 136 -1.73 -5.89 -14.90
CA MET A 136 -2.86 -5.20 -14.28
C MET A 136 -3.84 -6.16 -13.60
N LEU A 137 -3.70 -7.47 -13.82
CA LEU A 137 -4.67 -8.51 -13.44
C LEU A 137 -6.06 -8.27 -14.07
N ILE A 138 -6.08 -7.77 -15.31
CA ILE A 138 -7.29 -7.54 -16.08
C ILE A 138 -7.54 -8.74 -17.01
N ASP A 139 -8.77 -9.26 -16.98
CA ASP A 139 -9.25 -10.22 -17.97
C ASP A 139 -10.01 -9.42 -19.06
N PRO A 140 -9.51 -9.36 -20.31
CA PRO A 140 -10.10 -8.50 -21.34
C PRO A 140 -11.55 -8.87 -21.69
N ALA A 141 -11.96 -10.12 -21.43
CA ALA A 141 -13.31 -10.60 -21.70
C ALA A 141 -14.25 -10.50 -20.49
N LYS A 142 -13.72 -10.45 -19.27
CA LYS A 142 -14.54 -10.47 -18.03
C LYS A 142 -14.47 -9.19 -17.22
N THR A 143 -13.33 -8.51 -17.21
CA THR A 143 -13.23 -7.19 -16.59
C THR A 143 -14.04 -6.21 -17.42
N THR A 144 -14.97 -5.52 -16.79
CA THR A 144 -15.91 -4.63 -17.47
C THR A 144 -15.60 -3.17 -17.19
N THR A 145 -15.93 -2.31 -18.16
CA THR A 145 -15.96 -0.86 -18.02
C THR A 145 -17.33 -0.32 -18.43
N TRP A 146 -17.57 0.96 -18.14
CA TRP A 146 -18.75 1.67 -18.65
C TRP A 146 -18.38 2.40 -19.94
N ILE A 147 -18.99 1.98 -21.05
CA ILE A 147 -18.77 2.58 -22.38
C ILE A 147 -20.09 2.62 -23.15
N ASP A 148 -20.32 3.70 -23.88
CA ASP A 148 -21.54 3.91 -24.69
C ASP A 148 -22.85 3.66 -23.93
N GLY A 149 -22.91 4.09 -22.67
CA GLY A 149 -24.12 3.99 -21.84
C GLY A 149 -24.44 2.59 -21.32
N LYS A 150 -23.49 1.64 -21.34
CA LYS A 150 -23.67 0.30 -20.80
C LYS A 150 -22.39 -0.28 -20.19
N VAL A 151 -22.55 -1.33 -19.39
CA VAL A 151 -21.44 -2.17 -18.95
C VAL A 151 -21.02 -3.08 -20.10
N ALA A 152 -19.74 -3.08 -20.46
CA ALA A 152 -19.18 -3.96 -21.48
C ALA A 152 -17.77 -4.43 -21.09
N PRO A 153 -17.29 -5.57 -21.63
CA PRO A 153 -15.89 -6.00 -21.45
C PRO A 153 -14.91 -4.90 -21.88
N VAL A 154 -13.81 -4.79 -21.15
CA VAL A 154 -12.80 -3.74 -21.39
C VAL A 154 -12.01 -3.97 -22.68
N GLY A 155 -11.92 -5.22 -23.15
CA GLY A 155 -11.17 -5.61 -24.34
C GLY A 155 -9.66 -5.69 -24.09
N ALA A 156 -8.93 -6.28 -25.04
CA ALA A 156 -7.48 -6.48 -24.95
C ALA A 156 -6.72 -5.14 -25.02
N ASP A 157 -5.60 -5.06 -24.31
CA ASP A 157 -4.68 -3.91 -24.29
C ASP A 157 -5.39 -2.61 -23.87
N SER A 158 -6.33 -2.71 -22.94
CA SER A 158 -7.19 -1.59 -22.55
C SER A 158 -6.41 -0.38 -22.03
N SER A 159 -5.22 -0.63 -21.46
CA SER A 159 -4.30 0.43 -21.05
C SER A 159 -3.33 0.82 -22.17
N LEU A 160 -2.62 -0.12 -22.80
CA LEU A 160 -1.51 0.21 -23.71
C LEU A 160 -1.95 1.06 -24.92
N LYS A 161 -3.19 0.87 -25.41
CA LYS A 161 -3.77 1.66 -26.50
C LYS A 161 -3.94 3.15 -26.18
N THR A 162 -3.92 3.51 -24.89
CA THR A 162 -4.09 4.90 -24.43
C THR A 162 -2.77 5.59 -24.11
N TRP A 163 -1.64 4.94 -24.37
CA TRP A 163 -0.31 5.48 -24.13
C TRP A 163 0.50 5.57 -25.43
N LYS A 164 1.37 6.58 -25.53
CA LYS A 164 2.32 6.70 -26.65
C LYS A 164 3.62 5.97 -26.32
N GLY A 165 3.90 4.88 -27.01
CA GLY A 165 5.10 4.08 -26.80
C GLY A 165 5.22 3.60 -25.35
N ASP A 166 6.37 3.83 -24.72
CA ASP A 166 6.73 3.30 -23.40
C ASP A 166 6.41 4.22 -22.22
N GLN A 167 5.64 5.31 -22.44
CA GLN A 167 5.30 6.28 -21.39
C GLN A 167 4.63 5.64 -20.16
N TRP A 168 3.85 4.57 -20.35
CA TRP A 168 3.16 3.85 -19.29
C TRP A 168 4.11 3.25 -18.23
N LYS A 169 5.38 2.99 -18.58
CA LYS A 169 6.38 2.45 -17.65
C LYS A 169 6.66 3.38 -16.47
N ILE A 170 6.41 4.68 -16.65
CA ILE A 170 6.51 5.73 -15.62
C ILE A 170 5.20 6.52 -15.48
N GLY A 171 4.08 5.89 -15.84
CA GLY A 171 2.81 6.58 -16.10
C GLY A 171 1.97 6.97 -14.89
N GLY A 172 2.52 6.90 -13.66
CA GLY A 172 1.75 7.23 -12.46
C GLY A 172 0.67 6.20 -12.13
N GLY A 173 -0.54 6.67 -11.80
CA GLY A 173 -1.64 5.82 -11.34
C GLY A 173 -1.41 5.25 -9.93
N THR A 174 -0.71 6.00 -9.07
CA THR A 174 -0.36 5.60 -7.70
C THR A 174 -1.58 5.56 -6.77
N THR A 175 -1.48 4.78 -5.70
CA THR A 175 -2.61 4.20 -4.95
C THR A 175 -2.50 4.53 -3.46
N TRP A 176 -2.27 5.80 -3.16
CA TRP A 176 -1.94 6.31 -1.83
C TRP A 176 -3.13 6.48 -0.87
N ALA A 177 -4.35 6.30 -1.38
CA ALA A 177 -5.59 6.54 -0.63
C ALA A 177 -6.03 5.33 0.22
N GLY A 178 -7.26 5.36 0.72
CA GLY A 178 -7.87 4.25 1.47
C GLY A 178 -8.45 3.17 0.55
N THR A 179 -8.65 1.96 1.10
CA THR A 179 -9.34 0.85 0.43
C THR A 179 -10.66 0.56 1.15
N ALA A 180 -11.69 0.17 0.41
CA ALA A 180 -12.95 -0.31 0.96
C ALA A 180 -13.23 -1.73 0.47
N THR A 181 -13.92 -2.52 1.30
CA THR A 181 -14.29 -3.91 0.95
C THR A 181 -15.70 -4.19 1.42
N THR A 182 -16.48 -4.88 0.59
CA THR A 182 -17.79 -5.41 0.96
C THR A 182 -17.66 -6.91 1.22
N ARG A 183 -18.27 -7.40 2.29
CA ARG A 183 -18.50 -8.84 2.46
C ARG A 183 -19.78 -9.17 1.70
N ARG A 184 -19.67 -9.99 0.66
CA ARG A 184 -20.81 -10.76 0.14
C ARG A 184 -20.90 -12.06 0.91
#